data_AF-A0A0D0D6J5-F1
#
_entry.id   AF-A0A0D0D6J5-F1
#
_cell.length_a   1.000
_cell.length_b   1.000
_cell.length_c   1.000
_cell.angle_alpha   90.00
_cell.angle_beta   90.00
_cell.angle_gamma   90.00
#
_symmetry.space_group_name_H-M   'P 1'
#
loop_
_entity.id
_entity.type
_entity.pdbx_description
1 polymer ?
#
loop_
_entity_poly.entity_id
_entity_poly.type
_entity_poly.pdbx_seq_one_letter_code
_entity_poly.pdbx_strand_id
1 'polypeptide(L)'
;MDSTTPSEILVNIDIKTYPCILYPSLEKFLTSLNTADLNQGWSEQFFKPLKLSGVRSLDDMIIVSPQSLHVFYGLPPITIMDFYAHALESIELLHVTAGTSICVICQSLR
;
A
#
# COMPACT_ATOMS: atom_id res chain seq x y z
N MET A 1 20.18 45.00 13.50
CA MET A 1 18.77 44.84 13.10
C MET A 1 18.68 43.45 12.50
N ASP A 2 18.24 42.49 13.31
CA ASP A 2 18.09 41.09 12.92
C ASP A 2 16.89 40.93 11.99
N SER A 3 17.11 40.34 10.82
CA SER A 3 16.06 39.92 9.89
C SER A 3 15.69 38.47 10.20
N THR A 4 14.66 38.27 11.02
CA THR A 4 14.06 36.94 11.23
C THR A 4 13.17 36.61 10.03
N THR A 5 13.67 35.82 9.09
CA THR A 5 12.86 35.16 8.07
C THR A 5 11.97 34.11 8.74
N PRO A 6 10.63 34.15 8.55
CA PRO A 6 9.77 33.09 9.07
C PRO A 6 10.07 31.78 8.34
N SER A 7 10.37 30.73 9.10
CA SER A 7 10.57 29.37 8.60
C SER A 7 9.39 28.89 7.75
N GLU A 8 9.64 28.61 6.47
CA GLU A 8 8.74 27.94 5.52
C GLU A 8 8.55 26.43 5.82
N ILE A 9 8.46 26.04 7.09
CA ILE A 9 8.44 24.62 7.51
C ILE A 9 7.03 24.00 7.41
N LEU A 10 6.02 24.77 7.04
CA LEU A 10 4.67 24.28 6.80
C LEU A 10 4.33 24.38 5.31
N VAL A 11 5.08 23.64 4.50
CA VAL A 11 4.58 23.22 3.19
C VAL A 11 3.27 22.49 3.45
N ASN A 12 2.21 22.91 2.78
CA ASN A 12 0.87 22.33 2.85
C ASN A 12 0.94 20.84 2.46
N ILE A 13 1.21 19.96 3.42
CA ILE A 13 1.19 18.51 3.20
C ILE A 13 -0.29 18.16 3.00
N ASP A 14 -0.68 18.01 1.74
CA ASP A 14 -2.00 17.51 1.38
C ASP A 14 -2.08 16.03 1.78
N ILE A 15 -2.47 15.77 3.03
CA ILE A 15 -2.66 14.42 3.54
C ILE A 15 -3.96 13.90 2.92
N LYS A 16 -3.83 13.19 1.80
CA LYS A 16 -4.94 12.47 1.19
C LYS A 16 -5.26 11.23 2.00
N THR A 17 -6.36 11.27 2.74
CA THR A 17 -6.93 10.10 3.41
C THR A 17 -8.10 9.54 2.62
N TYR A 18 -8.20 8.22 2.52
CA TYR A 18 -9.28 7.53 1.82
C TYR A 18 -10.16 6.73 2.79
N PRO A 19 -10.96 7.40 3.65
CA PRO A 19 -11.69 6.74 4.76
C PRO A 19 -12.77 5.75 4.29
N CYS A 20 -13.19 5.83 3.02
CA CYS A 20 -14.22 4.95 2.46
C CYS A 20 -13.65 3.73 1.71
N ILE A 21 -12.33 3.58 1.59
CA ILE A 21 -11.72 2.49 0.82
C ILE A 21 -11.56 1.25 1.71
N LEU A 22 -12.20 0.16 1.30
CA LEU A 22 -12.01 -1.15 1.89
C LEU A 22 -10.89 -1.87 1.13
N TYR A 23 -9.69 -1.84 1.70
CA TYR A 23 -8.56 -2.58 1.15
C TYR A 23 -8.76 -4.10 1.34
N PRO A 24 -8.35 -4.91 0.35
CA PRO A 24 -8.43 -6.36 0.49
C PRO A 24 -7.50 -6.85 1.62
N SER A 25 -7.90 -7.95 2.28
CA SER A 25 -6.99 -8.65 3.19
C SER A 25 -5.78 -9.17 2.42
N LEU A 26 -4.65 -9.34 3.11
CA LEU A 26 -3.43 -9.88 2.54
C LEU A 26 -3.67 -11.22 1.82
N GLU A 27 -4.45 -12.10 2.44
CA GLU A 27 -4.81 -13.41 1.89
C GLU A 27 -5.59 -13.28 0.57
N LYS A 28 -6.58 -12.38 0.52
CA LYS A 28 -7.36 -12.12 -0.70
C LYS A 28 -6.50 -11.53 -1.80
N PHE A 29 -5.64 -10.57 -1.46
CA PHE A 29 -4.73 -9.94 -2.41
C PHE A 29 -3.77 -10.96 -3.03
N LEU A 30 -3.07 -11.75 -2.21
CA LEU A 30 -2.13 -12.76 -2.71
C LEU A 30 -2.82 -13.86 -3.52
N THR A 31 -4.03 -14.25 -3.13
CA THR A 31 -4.85 -15.19 -3.93
C THR A 31 -5.20 -14.61 -5.29
N SER A 32 -5.55 -13.31 -5.36
CA SER A 32 -5.83 -12.64 -6.62
C SER A 32 -4.61 -12.56 -7.54
N LEU A 33 -3.43 -12.27 -6.97
CA LEU A 33 -2.18 -12.26 -7.74
C LEU A 33 -1.82 -13.64 -8.27
N ASN A 34 -1.95 -14.70 -7.46
CA ASN A 34 -1.73 -16.08 -7.93
C ASN A 34 -2.69 -16.48 -9.07
N THR A 35 -3.88 -15.90 -9.12
CA THR A 35 -4.84 -16.17 -10.20
C THR A 35 -4.46 -15.44 -11.48
N ALA A 36 -3.88 -14.23 -11.36
CA ALA A 36 -3.41 -13.43 -12.47
C ALA A 36 -2.07 -13.92 -13.04
N ASP A 37 -1.15 -14.36 -12.17
CA ASP A 37 0.17 -14.86 -12.52
C ASP A 37 0.43 -16.22 -11.84
N LEU A 38 0.03 -17.27 -12.54
CA LEU A 38 0.02 -18.65 -12.03
C LEU A 38 1.42 -19.21 -11.69
N ASN A 39 2.48 -18.61 -12.23
CA ASN A 39 3.83 -19.18 -12.13
C ASN A 39 4.68 -18.55 -11.03
N GLN A 40 4.24 -17.45 -10.42
CA GLN A 40 5.05 -16.73 -9.43
C GLN A 40 4.82 -17.18 -7.99
N GLY A 41 3.75 -17.90 -7.67
CA GLY A 41 3.56 -18.46 -6.32
C GLY A 41 3.60 -17.39 -5.22
N TRP A 42 3.03 -16.21 -5.47
CA TRP A 42 3.03 -15.04 -4.59
C TRP A 42 2.63 -15.37 -3.15
N SER A 43 1.56 -16.15 -2.97
CA SER A 43 1.12 -16.57 -1.64
C SER A 43 2.20 -17.36 -0.89
N GLU A 44 2.90 -18.26 -1.55
CA GLU A 44 3.92 -19.11 -0.91
C GLU A 44 5.15 -18.27 -0.50
N GLN A 45 5.54 -17.33 -1.35
CA GLN A 45 6.71 -16.49 -1.13
C GLN A 45 6.45 -15.38 -0.09
N PHE A 46 5.31 -14.69 -0.17
CA PHE A 46 5.11 -13.44 0.56
C PHE A 46 4.16 -13.53 1.75
N PHE A 47 3.31 -14.55 1.85
CA PHE A 47 2.30 -14.59 2.91
C PHE A 47 2.92 -14.60 4.32
N LYS A 48 3.85 -15.53 4.57
CA LYS A 48 4.49 -15.64 5.89
C LYS A 48 5.38 -14.43 6.21
N PRO A 49 6.27 -13.94 5.32
CA PRO A 49 7.05 -12.74 5.58
C PRO A 49 6.22 -11.51 5.92
N LEU A 50 5.16 -11.24 5.14
CA LEU A 50 4.32 -10.06 5.35
C LEU A 50 3.48 -10.19 6.61
N LYS A 51 2.91 -11.37 6.89
CA LYS A 51 2.12 -11.60 8.11
C LYS A 51 2.96 -11.45 9.38
N LEU A 52 4.21 -11.93 9.37
CA LEU A 52 5.14 -11.75 10.49
C LEU A 52 5.59 -10.29 10.66
N SER A 53 5.58 -9.52 9.57
CA SER A 53 5.85 -8.08 9.59
C SER A 53 4.62 -7.24 10.00
N GLY A 54 3.49 -7.89 10.32
CA GLY A 54 2.28 -7.22 10.81
C GLY A 54 1.28 -6.82 9.72
N VAL A 55 1.52 -7.15 8.46
CA VAL A 55 0.63 -6.83 7.34
C VAL A 55 -0.63 -7.68 7.41
N ARG A 56 -1.81 -7.05 7.45
CA ARG A 56 -3.12 -7.71 7.47
C ARG A 56 -3.94 -7.44 6.22
N SER A 57 -3.72 -6.28 5.62
CA SER A 57 -4.39 -5.77 4.43
C SER A 57 -3.40 -5.12 3.47
N LEU A 58 -3.86 -4.82 2.26
CA LEU A 58 -3.03 -4.17 1.26
C LEU A 58 -2.55 -2.76 1.67
N ASP A 59 -3.33 -2.04 2.49
CA ASP A 59 -2.95 -0.72 3.03
C ASP A 59 -1.75 -0.80 3.97
N ASP A 60 -1.64 -1.90 4.71
CA ASP A 60 -0.54 -2.12 5.66
C ASP A 60 0.82 -2.27 4.96
N MET A 61 0.86 -2.40 3.62
CA MET A 61 2.12 -2.49 2.87
C MET A 61 3.05 -1.30 3.11
N ILE A 62 2.53 -0.14 3.53
CA ILE A 62 3.32 1.03 3.93
C ILE A 62 4.27 0.76 5.11
N ILE A 63 3.95 -0.22 5.97
CA ILE A 63 4.75 -0.52 7.17
C ILE A 63 5.95 -1.43 6.88
N VAL A 64 5.99 -2.05 5.69
CA VAL A 64 7.06 -2.97 5.29
C VAL A 64 7.91 -2.32 4.21
N SER A 65 9.22 -2.31 4.41
CA SER A 65 10.15 -1.88 3.38
C SER A 65 10.55 -3.05 2.47
N PRO A 66 10.81 -2.82 1.18
CA PRO A 66 11.44 -3.82 0.31
C PRO A 66 12.76 -4.35 0.89
N GLN A 67 13.56 -3.48 1.48
CA GLN A 67 14.85 -3.83 2.08
C GLN A 67 14.70 -4.83 3.24
N SER A 68 13.68 -4.67 4.09
CA SER A 68 13.43 -5.61 5.19
C SER A 68 13.06 -7.01 4.71
N LEU A 69 12.33 -7.11 3.59
CA LEU A 69 11.99 -8.40 3.00
C LEU A 69 13.24 -9.12 2.47
N HIS A 70 14.16 -8.37 1.86
CA HIS A 70 15.44 -8.91 1.42
C HIS A 70 16.30 -9.37 2.61
N VAL A 71 16.51 -8.50 3.60
CA VAL A 71 17.44 -8.74 4.72
C VAL A 71 16.95 -9.85 5.65
N PHE A 72 15.66 -9.86 6.02
CA PHE A 72 15.15 -10.79 7.03
C PHE A 72 14.62 -12.10 6.47
N TYR A 73 14.19 -12.12 5.20
CA TYR A 73 13.57 -13.29 4.58
C TYR A 73 14.32 -13.80 3.36
N GLY A 74 15.42 -13.14 2.96
CA GLY A 74 16.25 -13.58 1.83
C GLY A 74 15.56 -13.50 0.48
N LEU A 75 14.48 -12.72 0.37
CA LEU A 75 13.73 -12.61 -0.88
C LEU A 75 14.57 -11.87 -1.95
N PRO A 76 14.55 -12.30 -3.22
CA PRO A 76 15.30 -11.63 -4.28
C PRO A 76 14.78 -10.20 -4.50
N PRO A 77 15.66 -9.19 -4.65
CA PRO A 77 15.23 -7.81 -4.88
C PRO A 77 14.30 -7.64 -6.08
N ILE A 78 14.55 -8.36 -7.18
CA ILE A 78 13.70 -8.31 -8.39
C ILE A 78 12.28 -8.78 -8.07
N THR A 79 12.14 -9.91 -7.38
CA THR A 79 10.84 -10.46 -6.99
C THR A 79 10.11 -9.54 -6.01
N ILE A 80 10.83 -8.90 -5.08
CA ILE A 80 10.23 -7.92 -4.17
C ILE A 80 9.72 -6.71 -4.95
N MET A 81 10.51 -6.17 -5.89
CA MET A 81 10.11 -5.01 -6.68
C MET A 81 8.89 -5.30 -7.55
N ASP A 82 8.84 -6.48 -8.16
CA ASP A 82 7.70 -6.94 -8.97
C ASP A 82 6.42 -7.07 -8.11
N PHE A 83 6.55 -7.66 -6.92
CA PHE A 83 5.46 -7.72 -5.95
C PHE A 83 4.94 -6.32 -5.55
N TYR A 84 5.85 -5.39 -5.25
CA TYR A 84 5.47 -4.02 -4.86
C TYR A 84 4.83 -3.25 -6.01
N ALA A 85 5.23 -3.49 -7.26
CA ALA A 85 4.57 -2.89 -8.42
C ALA A 85 3.10 -3.30 -8.46
N HIS A 86 2.80 -4.60 -8.34
CA HIS A 86 1.42 -5.09 -8.28
C HIS A 86 0.62 -4.53 -7.09
N ALA A 87 1.25 -4.38 -5.93
CA ALA A 87 0.60 -3.79 -4.76
C ALA A 87 0.22 -2.32 -5.01
N LEU A 88 1.14 -1.53 -5.57
CA LEU A 88 0.93 -0.12 -5.88
C LEU A 88 -0.14 0.08 -6.95
N GLU A 89 -0.09 -0.70 -8.03
CA GLU A 89 -1.13 -0.67 -9.09
C GLU A 89 -2.51 -1.02 -8.53
N SER A 90 -2.59 -1.99 -7.62
CA SER A 90 -3.84 -2.38 -6.98
C SER A 90 -4.38 -1.28 -6.06
N ILE A 91 -3.51 -0.60 -5.31
CA ILE A 91 -3.89 0.55 -4.47
C ILE A 91 -4.38 1.71 -5.34
N GLU A 92 -3.65 2.06 -6.39
CA GLU A 92 -4.03 3.13 -7.31
C GLU A 92 -5.38 2.84 -7.96
N LEU A 93 -5.61 1.60 -8.41
CA LEU A 93 -6.90 1.18 -8.97
C LEU A 93 -8.05 1.33 -7.96
N LEU A 94 -7.83 0.96 -6.70
CA LEU A 94 -8.83 1.14 -5.64
C LEU A 94 -9.11 2.63 -5.40
N HIS A 95 -8.06 3.47 -5.40
CA HIS A 95 -8.18 4.92 -5.20
C HIS A 95 -8.93 5.60 -6.35
N VAL A 96 -8.62 5.24 -7.60
CA VAL A 96 -9.33 5.74 -8.79
C VAL A 96 -10.79 5.31 -8.75
N THR A 97 -11.05 4.02 -8.49
CA THR A 97 -12.42 3.48 -8.43
C THR A 97 -13.25 4.16 -7.34
N ALA A 98 -12.64 4.41 -6.17
CA ALA A 98 -13.28 5.12 -5.07
C ALA A 98 -13.45 6.62 -5.34
N GLY A 99 -12.52 7.27 -6.07
CA GLY A 99 -12.68 8.65 -6.52
C GLY A 99 -13.81 8.81 -7.54
N THR A 100 -14.08 7.78 -8.34
CA THR A 100 -15.21 7.73 -9.28
C THR A 100 -16.53 7.28 -8.64
N SER A 101 -16.48 6.58 -7.52
CA SER A 101 -17.66 6.12 -6.79
C SER A 101 -18.06 7.13 -5.71
N ILE A 102 -19.27 7.67 -5.77
CA ILE A 102 -19.76 8.62 -4.76
C ILE A 102 -19.76 7.93 -3.38
N CYS A 103 -18.84 8.33 -2.49
CA CYS A 103 -18.88 7.85 -1.11
C CYS A 103 -20.12 8.40 -0.42
N VAL A 104 -21.09 7.52 -0.13
CA VAL A 104 -22.35 7.86 0.55
C VAL A 104 -22.09 8.44 1.95
N ILE A 105 -20.98 8.06 2.60
CA ILE A 105 -20.57 8.62 3.90
C ILE A 105 -20.18 10.10 3.77
N CYS A 106 -19.59 10.52 2.64
CA CYS A 106 -19.20 11.91 2.40
C CYS A 106 -20.39 12.83 2.06
N GLN A 107 -21.59 12.29 1.83
CA GLN A 107 -22.80 13.09 1.59
C GLN A 107 -23.48 13.59 2.87
N SER A 108 -23.30 12.89 4.01
CA SER A 108 -23.92 13.29 5.29
C SER A 108 -23.18 14.39 6.06
N LEU A 109 -22.10 14.94 5.48
CA LEU A 109 -21.31 16.05 6.06
C LEU A 109 -21.42 17.36 5.26
N ARG A 110 -22.36 17.46 4.32
CA ARG A 110 -22.70 18.72 3.64
C ARG A 110 -24.00 19.31 4.17
#